data_AF-A0A7Y8FXN5-F1
#
_entry.id   AF-A0A7Y8FXN5-F1
#
_cell.length_a   1.000
_cell.length_b   1.000
_cell.length_c   1.000
_cell.angle_alpha   90.00
_cell.angle_beta   90.00
_cell.angle_gamma   90.00
#
_symmetry.space_group_name_H-M   'P 1'
#
loop_
_entity.id
_entity.type
_entity.pdbx_description
1 polymer ?
#
loop_
_entity_poly.entity_id
_entity_poly.type
_entity_poly.pdbx_seq_one_letter_code
_entity_poly.pdbx_strand_id
1 'polypeptide(L)'
;MIPWSLLLEQKAGDVLDTSGAALSLIDEGVYGTCDNQFCLADTVNEDGQDKLRLVSFYWATSEAAFRRAYFREVERDDMAVSSPPAELIPKTAGTTYGQIKQALKAVGDVMEHASYRIMSDGAFVHKSLENASVVYYFRSTDILDDELPYAILWKCRGLGNY
;
A
#
# COMPACT_ATOMS: atom_id res chain seq x y z
N MET A 1 11.75 10.01 4.04
CA MET A 1 11.39 8.58 4.00
C MET A 1 11.61 7.95 5.36
N ILE A 2 10.61 7.24 5.87
CA ILE A 2 10.70 6.41 7.06
C ILE A 2 11.20 5.02 6.62
N PRO A 3 12.21 4.42 7.27
CA PRO A 3 12.67 3.07 6.94
C PRO A 3 11.54 2.03 6.95
N TRP A 4 11.46 1.18 5.92
CA TRP A 4 10.43 0.13 5.84
C TRP A 4 10.50 -0.86 7.00
N SER A 5 11.70 -1.18 7.49
CA SER A 5 11.88 -2.02 8.67
C SER A 5 11.15 -1.46 9.90
N LEU A 6 11.20 -0.14 10.12
CA LEU A 6 10.51 0.52 11.23
C LEU A 6 8.99 0.52 11.02
N LEU A 7 8.53 0.76 9.79
CA LEU A 7 7.09 0.73 9.47
C LEU A 7 6.49 -0.66 9.62
N LEU A 8 7.22 -1.71 9.23
CA LEU A 8 6.79 -3.10 9.32
C LEU A 8 6.65 -3.58 10.78
N GLU A 9 7.28 -2.90 11.74
CA GLU A 9 7.14 -3.16 13.17
C GLU A 9 5.92 -2.45 13.79
N GLN A 10 5.32 -1.46 13.11
CA GLN A 10 4.19 -0.69 13.62
C GLN A 10 2.87 -1.48 13.58
N LYS A 11 2.03 -1.21 14.57
CA LYS A 11 0.63 -1.66 14.66
C LYS A 11 -0.33 -0.53 14.35
N ALA A 12 -1.56 -0.91 14.01
CA ALA A 12 -2.59 0.09 13.80
C ALA A 12 -2.84 0.83 15.12
N GLY A 13 -2.87 2.16 15.07
CA GLY A 13 -2.99 3.03 16.22
C GLY A 13 -1.65 3.41 16.87
N ASP A 14 -0.51 2.92 16.41
CA ASP A 14 0.78 3.43 16.90
C ASP A 14 0.95 4.90 16.49
N VAL A 15 1.57 5.71 17.36
CA VAL A 15 1.90 7.10 17.01
C VAL A 15 2.98 7.05 15.94
N LEU A 16 2.70 7.63 14.78
CA LEU A 16 3.68 7.75 13.73
C LEU A 16 4.77 8.74 14.19
N ASP A 17 5.94 8.21 14.53
CA ASP A 17 7.09 9.05 14.85
C ASP A 17 7.63 9.67 13.56
N THR A 18 7.33 10.95 13.35
CA THR A 18 7.77 11.72 12.19
C THR A 18 9.12 12.41 12.44
N SER A 19 9.83 12.11 13.53
CA SER A 19 11.11 12.74 13.88
C SER A 19 12.13 12.61 12.74
N GLY A 20 12.19 13.63 11.87
CA GLY A 20 13.09 13.69 10.72
C GLY A 20 12.46 13.46 9.34
N ALA A 21 11.19 13.05 9.25
CA ALA A 21 10.47 12.92 7.98
C ALA A 21 9.36 13.98 7.88
N ALA A 22 9.47 14.89 6.89
CA ALA A 22 8.38 15.80 6.58
C ALA A 22 7.22 15.01 5.94
N LEU A 23 6.04 15.08 6.55
CA LEU A 23 4.81 14.57 5.96
C LEU A 23 4.15 15.67 5.13
N SER A 24 3.81 15.35 3.89
CA SER A 24 2.94 16.17 3.04
C SER A 24 1.51 15.64 3.11
N LEU A 25 0.55 16.51 3.45
CA LEU A 25 -0.87 16.15 3.36
C LEU A 25 -1.27 16.06 1.88
N ILE A 26 -1.81 14.93 1.47
CA ILE A 26 -2.32 14.68 0.10
C ILE A 26 -3.83 14.85 0.06
N ASP A 27 -4.51 14.30 1.07
CA ASP A 27 -5.95 14.39 1.31
C ASP A 27 -6.21 14.10 2.81
N GLU A 28 -7.46 14.23 3.27
CA GLU A 28 -7.86 13.94 4.64
C GLU A 28 -7.43 12.52 5.07
N GLY A 29 -6.55 12.47 6.08
CA GLY A 29 -6.01 11.21 6.61
C GLY A 29 -4.96 10.53 5.72
N VAL A 30 -4.51 11.20 4.64
CA VAL A 30 -3.57 10.65 3.65
C VAL A 30 -2.32 11.51 3.57
N TYR A 31 -1.17 10.91 3.85
CA TYR A 31 0.10 11.62 3.94
C TYR A 31 1.19 10.95 3.08
N GLY A 32 1.99 11.76 2.39
CA GLY A 32 3.23 11.34 1.74
C GLY A 32 4.44 11.59 2.64
N THR A 33 5.39 10.64 2.71
CA THR A 33 6.68 10.82 3.43
C THR A 33 7.85 11.05 2.47
N CYS A 34 7.67 10.67 1.19
CA CYS A 34 8.50 10.93 0.01
C CYS A 34 7.76 10.43 -1.25
N ASP A 35 8.40 10.53 -2.41
CA ASP A 35 7.78 10.29 -3.74
C ASP A 35 7.10 8.92 -3.92
N ASN A 36 7.51 7.91 -3.15
CA ASN A 36 7.05 6.52 -3.28
C ASN A 36 6.59 5.88 -1.97
N GLN A 37 6.43 6.66 -0.89
CA GLN A 37 5.98 6.16 0.41
C GLN A 37 4.87 7.05 0.95
N PHE A 38 3.75 6.41 1.28
CA PHE A 38 2.53 7.05 1.72
C PHE A 38 1.99 6.33 2.95
N CYS A 39 1.19 7.02 3.75
CA CYS A 39 0.51 6.41 4.89
C CYS A 39 -0.90 6.96 5.07
N LEU A 40 -1.75 6.11 5.63
CA LEU A 40 -3.05 6.50 6.15
C LEU A 40 -2.91 6.64 7.66
N ALA A 41 -3.37 7.76 8.20
CA ALA A 41 -3.31 8.02 9.63
C ALA A 41 -4.50 8.84 10.09
N ASP A 42 -4.99 8.54 11.29
CA ASP A 42 -6.01 9.31 11.97
C ASP A 42 -5.35 10.43 12.78
N THR A 43 -5.92 11.63 12.72
CA THR A 43 -5.49 12.73 13.60
C THR A 43 -6.22 12.62 14.93
N VAL A 44 -5.49 12.54 16.03
CA VAL A 44 -6.04 12.51 17.39
C VAL A 44 -5.38 13.60 18.21
N ASN A 45 -6.19 14.40 18.91
CA ASN A 45 -5.68 15.38 19.86
C ASN A 45 -5.40 14.70 21.21
N GLU A 46 -4.13 14.66 21.60
CA GLU A 46 -3.67 14.12 22.88
C GLU A 46 -2.84 15.17 23.61
N ASP A 47 -3.21 15.50 24.85
CA ASP A 47 -2.54 16.50 25.67
C ASP A 47 -2.42 17.88 24.98
N GLY A 48 -3.42 18.25 24.17
CA GLY A 48 -3.44 19.50 23.41
C GLY A 48 -2.53 19.52 22.20
N GLN A 49 -1.95 18.38 21.81
CA GLN A 49 -1.13 18.21 20.61
C GLN A 49 -1.79 17.22 19.66
N ASP A 50 -1.86 17.59 18.38
CA ASP A 50 -2.33 16.68 17.35
C ASP A 50 -1.24 15.63 17.06
N LYS A 51 -1.63 14.35 17.17
CA LYS A 51 -0.79 13.20 16.84
C LYS A 51 -1.42 12.41 15.71
N LEU A 52 -0.58 11.82 14.87
CA LEU A 52 -1.00 10.94 13.79
C LEU A 52 -0.90 9.49 14.24
N ARG A 53 -2.03 8.79 14.22
CA ARG A 53 -2.15 7.38 14.57
C ARG A 53 -2.17 6.56 13.28
N LEU A 54 -1.13 5.77 13.06
CA LEU A 54 -0.93 5.03 11.82
C LEU A 54 -2.03 3.97 11.63
N VAL A 55 -2.62 3.92 10.44
CA VAL A 55 -3.61 2.91 10.03
C VAL A 55 -2.99 1.89 9.08
N SER A 56 -2.27 2.38 8.07
CA SER A 56 -1.59 1.56 7.08
C SER A 56 -0.55 2.37 6.33
N PHE A 57 0.31 1.70 5.58
CA PHE A 57 1.27 2.36 4.71
C PHE A 57 1.30 1.72 3.33
N TYR A 58 1.74 2.53 2.38
CA TYR A 58 1.85 2.19 0.98
C TYR A 58 3.25 2.45 0.50
N TRP A 59 3.76 1.51 -0.29
CA TRP A 59 4.68 1.86 -1.35
C TRP A 59 3.90 2.00 -2.66
N ALA A 60 4.26 2.97 -3.50
CA ALA A 60 3.78 3.06 -4.88
C ALA A 60 4.88 3.62 -5.77
N THR A 61 4.84 3.33 -7.08
CA THR A 61 5.88 3.81 -8.01
C THR A 61 5.95 5.33 -8.12
N SER A 62 4.86 6.03 -7.77
CA SER A 62 4.71 7.48 -7.75
C SER A 62 3.44 7.88 -6.97
N GLU A 63 3.21 9.19 -6.76
CA GLU A 63 1.94 9.68 -6.21
C GLU A 63 0.75 9.36 -7.13
N ALA A 64 0.91 9.47 -8.44
CA ALA A 64 -0.12 9.11 -9.43
C ALA A 64 -0.53 7.63 -9.31
N ALA A 65 0.45 6.75 -9.18
CA ALA A 65 0.25 5.33 -8.93
C ALA A 65 -0.45 5.08 -7.58
N PHE A 66 -0.05 5.78 -6.51
CA PHE A 66 -0.74 5.72 -5.23
C PHE A 66 -2.21 6.15 -5.34
N ARG A 67 -2.49 7.25 -6.04
CA ARG A 67 -3.85 7.76 -6.25
C ARG A 67 -4.72 6.77 -7.03
N ARG A 68 -4.16 6.05 -8.01
CA ARG A 68 -4.86 4.93 -8.66
C ARG A 68 -5.22 3.83 -7.65
N ALA A 69 -4.28 3.43 -6.80
CA ALA A 69 -4.51 2.35 -5.83
C ALA A 69 -5.55 2.72 -4.77
N TYR A 70 -5.46 3.93 -4.20
CA TYR A 70 -6.29 4.35 -3.07
C TYR A 70 -7.58 5.06 -3.51
N PHE A 71 -7.47 6.10 -4.34
CA PHE A 71 -8.61 6.92 -4.79
C PHE A 71 -9.28 6.40 -6.07
N ARG A 72 -8.71 5.36 -6.71
CA ARG A 72 -9.21 4.79 -7.98
C ARG A 72 -9.15 5.79 -9.15
N GLU A 73 -8.21 6.74 -9.10
CA GLU A 73 -7.96 7.75 -10.15
C GLU A 73 -7.16 7.15 -11.33
N VAL A 74 -7.77 6.24 -12.09
CA VAL A 74 -7.11 5.53 -13.20
C VAL A 74 -6.56 6.48 -14.27
N GLU A 75 -7.27 7.56 -14.56
CA GLU A 75 -6.94 8.53 -15.61
C GLU A 75 -5.71 9.38 -15.28
N ARG A 76 -5.31 9.42 -14.00
CA ARG A 76 -4.16 10.18 -13.53
C ARG A 76 -2.90 9.32 -13.36
N ASP A 77 -3.01 8.01 -13.57
CA ASP A 77 -1.88 7.10 -13.47
C ASP A 77 -0.81 7.46 -14.52
N ASP A 78 0.43 7.61 -14.08
CA ASP A 78 1.57 7.97 -14.92
C ASP A 78 2.26 6.76 -15.56
N MET A 79 1.74 5.55 -15.28
CA MET A 79 2.28 4.27 -15.71
C MET A 79 3.74 4.06 -15.29
N ALA A 80 4.23 4.76 -14.26
CA ALA A 80 5.59 4.63 -13.77
C ALA A 80 5.87 3.19 -13.34
N VAL A 81 7.08 2.71 -13.65
CA VAL A 81 7.56 1.39 -13.29
C VAL A 81 8.80 1.55 -12.41
N SER A 82 8.79 0.91 -11.26
CA SER A 82 9.92 0.88 -10.34
C SER A 82 9.91 -0.43 -9.58
N SER A 83 11.09 -0.86 -9.13
CA SER A 83 11.20 -2.05 -8.30
C SER A 83 10.65 -1.77 -6.90
N PRO A 84 9.81 -2.67 -6.34
CA PRO A 84 9.34 -2.53 -4.98
C PRO A 84 10.49 -2.68 -3.96
N PRO A 85 10.37 -2.08 -2.76
CA PRO A 85 11.31 -2.30 -1.68
C PRO A 85 11.36 -3.79 -1.31
N ALA A 86 12.57 -4.33 -1.16
CA ALA A 86 12.76 -5.76 -0.89
C ALA A 86 12.09 -6.22 0.42
N GLU A 87 11.98 -5.30 1.39
CA GLU A 87 11.35 -5.52 2.68
C GLU A 87 9.85 -5.79 2.58
N LEU A 88 9.19 -5.32 1.51
CA LEU A 88 7.75 -5.50 1.27
C LEU A 88 7.43 -6.74 0.44
N ILE A 89 8.45 -7.46 -0.03
CA ILE A 89 8.33 -8.66 -0.85
C ILE A 89 8.42 -9.90 0.05
N PRO A 90 7.62 -10.95 -0.19
CA PRO A 90 7.72 -12.17 0.61
C PRO A 90 9.16 -12.70 0.58
N LYS A 91 9.67 -13.11 1.75
CA LYS A 91 11.02 -13.68 1.87
C LYS A 91 11.17 -14.82 0.86
N THR A 92 12.26 -14.78 0.08
CA THR A 92 12.61 -15.72 -1.01
C THR A 92 11.81 -15.63 -2.31
N ALA A 93 10.83 -14.72 -2.41
CA ALA A 93 10.16 -14.43 -3.67
C ALA A 93 10.98 -13.43 -4.51
N GLY A 94 10.81 -13.51 -5.84
CA GLY A 94 11.11 -12.36 -6.68
C GLY A 94 9.95 -11.35 -6.67
N THR A 95 10.06 -10.31 -7.49
CA THR A 95 9.18 -9.13 -7.42
C THR A 95 7.97 -9.18 -8.35
N THR A 96 7.82 -10.24 -9.14
CA THR A 96 6.77 -10.31 -10.15
C THR A 96 5.50 -10.96 -9.62
N TYR A 97 4.37 -10.70 -10.27
CA TYR A 97 3.06 -11.24 -9.93
C TYR A 97 3.09 -12.76 -9.70
N GLY A 98 3.66 -13.54 -10.62
CA GLY A 98 3.68 -15.00 -10.52
C GLY A 98 4.48 -15.49 -9.31
N GLN A 99 5.63 -14.85 -9.06
CA GLN A 99 6.52 -15.18 -7.95
C GLN A 99 5.92 -14.80 -6.59
N ILE A 100 5.34 -13.60 -6.50
CA ILE A 100 4.64 -13.12 -5.30
C ILE A 100 3.46 -14.04 -5.01
N LYS A 101 2.63 -14.36 -6.00
CA LYS A 101 1.48 -15.27 -5.86
C LYS A 101 1.90 -16.63 -5.31
N GLN A 102 2.95 -17.23 -5.87
CA GLN A 102 3.46 -18.52 -5.42
C GLN A 102 3.95 -18.45 -3.96
N ALA A 103 4.71 -17.42 -3.61
CA ALA A 103 5.24 -17.27 -2.26
C ALA A 103 4.14 -17.02 -1.22
N LEU A 104 3.13 -16.21 -1.56
CA LEU A 104 1.97 -15.99 -0.69
C LEU A 104 1.16 -17.28 -0.48
N LYS A 105 0.94 -18.06 -1.55
CA LYS A 105 0.25 -19.37 -1.47
C LYS A 105 1.01 -20.39 -0.61
N ALA A 106 2.33 -20.29 -0.55
CA ALA A 106 3.15 -21.19 0.27
C ALA A 106 3.00 -20.92 1.78
N VAL A 107 2.56 -19.71 2.17
CA VAL A 107 2.42 -19.32 3.58
C VAL A 107 0.97 -19.28 4.07
N GLY A 108 -0.01 -19.32 3.17
CA GLY A 108 -1.42 -19.36 3.54
C GLY A 108 -2.37 -18.96 2.41
N ASP A 109 -3.58 -18.57 2.80
CA ASP A 109 -4.63 -18.17 1.87
C ASP A 109 -4.29 -16.84 1.19
N VAL A 110 -4.55 -16.82 -0.12
CA VAL A 110 -4.38 -15.65 -0.98
C VAL A 110 -5.67 -15.41 -1.71
N MET A 111 -6.21 -14.21 -1.56
CA MET A 111 -7.29 -13.74 -2.40
C MET A 111 -6.71 -13.04 -3.62
N GLU A 112 -7.25 -13.38 -4.77
CA GLU A 112 -7.00 -12.67 -6.01
C GLU A 112 -8.31 -12.05 -6.47
N HIS A 113 -8.32 -10.74 -6.71
CA HIS A 113 -9.53 -10.05 -7.17
C HIS A 113 -9.21 -8.92 -8.13
N ALA A 114 -10.21 -8.53 -8.91
CA ALA A 114 -10.19 -7.38 -9.80
C ALA A 114 -11.10 -6.29 -9.24
N SER A 115 -10.63 -5.05 -9.26
CA SER A 115 -11.35 -3.88 -8.80
C SER A 115 -11.85 -3.05 -9.98
N TYR A 116 -13.11 -2.63 -9.92
CA TYR A 116 -13.76 -1.79 -10.92
C TYR A 116 -14.48 -0.61 -10.26
N ARG A 117 -14.64 0.50 -10.98
CA ARG A 117 -15.49 1.62 -10.54
C ARG A 117 -16.95 1.41 -10.94
N ILE A 118 -17.60 0.47 -10.27
CA ILE A 118 -18.95 -0.01 -10.61
C ILE A 118 -19.98 1.12 -10.63
N MET A 119 -19.87 2.10 -9.73
CA MET A 119 -20.85 3.20 -9.58
C MET A 119 -20.55 4.45 -10.42
N SER A 120 -19.45 4.48 -11.20
CA SER A 120 -19.12 5.62 -12.08
C SER A 120 -19.23 5.25 -13.56
N ASP A 121 -18.34 4.38 -14.03
CA ASP A 121 -18.12 4.14 -15.47
C ASP A 121 -17.70 2.71 -15.77
N GLY A 122 -17.59 1.85 -14.75
CA GLY A 122 -17.17 0.46 -14.91
C GLY A 122 -15.70 0.29 -15.28
N ALA A 123 -14.89 1.35 -15.18
CA ALA A 123 -13.47 1.28 -15.53
C ALA A 123 -12.74 0.28 -14.62
N PHE A 124 -11.86 -0.52 -15.22
CA PHE A 124 -10.95 -1.41 -14.51
C PHE A 124 -9.89 -0.59 -13.76
N VAL A 125 -9.74 -0.84 -12.47
CA VAL A 125 -8.76 -0.14 -11.61
C VAL A 125 -7.48 -0.94 -11.49
N HIS A 126 -7.55 -2.19 -11.04
CA HIS A 126 -6.39 -3.07 -10.90
C HIS A 126 -6.85 -4.50 -10.65
N LYS A 127 -5.92 -5.43 -10.76
CA LYS A 127 -6.00 -6.72 -10.07
C LYS A 127 -5.10 -6.69 -8.85
N SER A 128 -5.39 -7.52 -7.86
CA SER A 128 -4.62 -7.57 -6.63
C SER A 128 -4.40 -8.99 -6.14
N LEU A 129 -3.29 -9.15 -5.39
CA LEU A 129 -3.04 -10.32 -4.56
C LEU A 129 -3.06 -9.87 -3.11
N GLU A 130 -3.92 -10.47 -2.31
CA GLU A 130 -4.19 -10.05 -0.94
C GLU A 130 -4.04 -11.23 0.03
N ASN A 131 -3.39 -10.96 1.16
CA ASN A 131 -3.48 -11.80 2.35
C ASN A 131 -3.87 -10.93 3.57
N ALA A 132 -3.76 -11.51 4.77
CA ALA A 132 -4.12 -10.85 6.02
C ALA A 132 -3.32 -9.56 6.31
N SER A 133 -2.08 -9.41 5.81
CA SER A 133 -1.17 -8.31 6.16
C SER A 133 -0.81 -7.41 4.99
N VAL A 134 -1.00 -7.83 3.74
CA VAL A 134 -0.53 -7.08 2.57
C VAL A 134 -1.45 -7.24 1.36
N VAL A 135 -1.51 -6.20 0.53
CA VAL A 135 -2.11 -6.21 -0.81
C VAL A 135 -1.08 -5.74 -1.84
N TYR A 136 -0.89 -6.50 -2.90
CA TYR A 136 -0.08 -6.13 -4.05
C TYR A 136 -1.02 -5.75 -5.20
N TYR A 137 -0.82 -4.57 -5.80
CA TYR A 137 -1.67 -4.06 -6.88
C TYR A 137 -0.94 -4.10 -8.23
N PHE A 138 -1.66 -4.54 -9.27
CA PHE A 138 -1.13 -4.74 -10.62
C PHE A 138 -2.06 -4.07 -11.65
N ARG A 139 -1.49 -3.51 -12.72
CA ARG A 139 -2.22 -2.65 -13.68
C ARG A 139 -2.90 -3.43 -14.79
N SER A 140 -2.37 -4.59 -15.16
CA SER A 140 -2.89 -5.35 -16.29
C SER A 140 -4.20 -6.06 -15.93
N THR A 141 -5.15 -6.05 -16.85
CA THR A 141 -6.35 -6.90 -16.79
C THR A 141 -6.00 -8.37 -17.03
N ASP A 142 -4.93 -8.63 -17.79
CA ASP A 142 -4.48 -9.96 -18.13
C ASP A 142 -3.57 -10.52 -17.03
N ILE A 143 -3.48 -11.85 -16.94
CA ILE A 143 -2.54 -12.52 -16.03
C ILE A 143 -1.16 -12.55 -16.69
N LEU A 144 -0.29 -11.64 -16.26
CA LEU A 144 1.10 -11.53 -16.68
C LEU A 144 2.01 -11.91 -15.51
N ASP A 145 2.70 -13.04 -15.62
CA ASP A 145 3.52 -13.59 -14.51
C ASP A 145 4.74 -12.73 -14.19
N ASP A 146 5.22 -11.94 -15.15
CA ASP A 146 6.38 -11.05 -15.05
C ASP A 146 6.04 -9.61 -14.65
N GLU A 147 4.76 -9.29 -14.44
CA GLU A 147 4.33 -7.95 -14.07
C GLU A 147 4.79 -7.57 -12.65
N LEU A 148 5.36 -6.38 -12.51
CA LEU A 148 5.70 -5.81 -11.21
C LEU A 148 4.48 -5.15 -10.56
N PRO A 149 4.34 -5.21 -9.23
CA PRO A 149 3.32 -4.41 -8.55
C PRO A 149 3.61 -2.92 -8.75
N TYR A 150 2.57 -2.13 -8.99
CA TYR A 150 2.71 -0.67 -9.07
C TYR A 150 2.48 0.01 -7.71
N ALA A 151 1.83 -0.70 -6.80
CA ALA A 151 1.64 -0.29 -5.42
C ALA A 151 1.54 -1.52 -4.50
N ILE A 152 1.92 -1.34 -3.25
CA ILE A 152 1.83 -2.34 -2.19
C ILE A 152 1.24 -1.66 -0.96
N LEU A 153 0.10 -2.15 -0.48
CA LEU A 153 -0.49 -1.77 0.79
C LEU A 153 -0.06 -2.74 1.87
N TRP A 154 0.55 -2.24 2.94
CA TRP A 154 0.74 -3.00 4.16
C TRP A 154 -0.30 -2.62 5.20
N LYS A 155 -1.08 -3.61 5.63
CA LYS A 155 -2.12 -3.46 6.64
C LYS A 155 -1.46 -3.55 8.01
N CYS A 156 -1.41 -2.44 8.74
CA CYS A 156 -0.97 -2.50 10.12
C CYS A 156 -1.93 -3.44 10.88
N ARG A 157 -1.38 -4.37 11.64
CA ARG A 157 -2.21 -5.32 12.39
C ARG A 157 -3.04 -4.53 13.39
N GLY A 158 -4.35 -4.75 13.37
CA GLY A 158 -5.23 -4.22 14.42
C GLY A 158 -4.75 -4.69 15.78
N LEU A 159 -4.87 -3.83 16.79
CA LEU A 159 -5.05 -4.31 18.15
C LEU A 159 -6.33 -5.15 18.12
N GLY A 160 -6.18 -6.48 18.16
CA GLY A 160 -7.31 -7.39 18.12
C GLY A 160 -8.24 -7.09 19.29
N ASN A 161 -9.34 -6.40 19.00
CA ASN A 161 -10.49 -6.36 19.88
C ASN A 161 -11.44 -7.46 19.39
N TYR A 162 -11.26 -8.67 19.91
CA TYR A 162 -12.32 -9.66 20.00
C TYR A 162 -12.85 -9.66 21.42
#